data_AF-A0A542DNJ3-F1
#
_entry.id   AF-A0A542DNJ3-F1
#
_cell.length_a   1.000
_cell.length_b   1.000
_cell.length_c   1.000
_cell.angle_alpha   90.00
_cell.angle_beta   90.00
_cell.angle_gamma   90.00
#
_symmetry.space_group_name_H-M   'P 1'
#
loop_
_entity.id
_entity.type
_entity.pdbx_description
1 polymer ?
#
loop_
_entity_poly.entity_id
_entity_poly.type
_entity_poly.pdbx_seq_one_letter_code
_entity_poly.pdbx_strand_id
1 'polypeptide(L)'
;MTSSIRLQHVYSPDHYLRAVNVWKRLIDNHLTSIAHDERGYSRYADRIEDEHLYALIVSDGEETDGYGPVTLTLAEYCDYGGSCVDAANVKSFDGEFGWVSTSTNGVHGSGSAWVQLGELPDIDDIDNGLAMLEMLADTMDGLTDYPLISDEAHSEYVNELAEEAWDQFLGWDVRSELAELLGCDEYHLDDFQFSEDEIRELYYSFEDNEWNCETATSVVNGRHDEAVQAIADHIISEWRKPWVDPNQLTLTDA
;
A
#
# COMPACT_ATOMS: atom_id res chain seq x y z
N MET A 1 21.14 -37.29 1.44
CA MET A 1 21.95 -36.43 0.55
C MET A 1 22.57 -35.40 1.47
N THR A 2 23.89 -35.31 1.52
CA THR A 2 24.59 -34.31 2.35
C THR A 2 24.48 -32.96 1.63
N SER A 3 23.63 -32.06 2.12
CA SER A 3 23.67 -30.68 1.67
C SER A 3 24.84 -30.03 2.39
N SER A 4 25.98 -29.96 1.70
CA SER A 4 27.10 -29.14 2.16
C SER A 4 26.58 -27.71 2.34
N ILE A 5 26.75 -27.12 3.53
CA ILE A 5 26.58 -25.66 3.70
C ILE A 5 27.40 -25.00 2.59
N ARG A 6 26.74 -24.32 1.66
CA ARG A 6 27.42 -23.52 0.66
C ARG A 6 27.73 -22.20 1.34
N LEU A 7 29.01 -22.02 1.69
CA LEU A 7 29.51 -20.71 2.07
C LEU A 7 29.47 -19.83 0.83
N GLN A 8 28.47 -18.96 0.77
CA GLN A 8 28.33 -17.96 -0.30
C GLN A 8 29.47 -16.92 -0.19
N HIS A 9 29.86 -16.57 1.04
CA HIS A 9 30.95 -15.63 1.34
C HIS A 9 31.64 -15.95 2.67
N VAL A 10 32.87 -15.45 2.84
CA VAL A 10 33.68 -15.66 4.04
C VAL A 10 33.66 -14.39 4.88
N TYR A 11 32.80 -14.36 5.90
CA TYR A 11 32.83 -13.30 6.89
C TYR A 11 34.17 -13.31 7.65
N SER A 12 34.73 -12.11 7.86
CA SER A 12 35.67 -11.92 8.96
C SER A 12 34.93 -12.06 10.30
N PRO A 13 35.61 -12.36 11.42
CA PRO A 13 34.96 -12.41 12.72
C PRO A 13 34.18 -11.13 13.06
N ASP A 14 34.71 -9.97 12.67
CA ASP A 14 34.07 -8.67 12.91
C ASP A 14 32.83 -8.48 12.03
N HIS A 15 32.90 -8.84 10.74
CA HIS A 15 31.75 -8.77 9.84
C HIS A 15 30.63 -9.71 10.30
N TYR A 16 30.97 -10.92 10.74
CA TYR A 16 30.00 -11.87 11.24
C TYR A 16 29.27 -11.35 12.49
N LEU A 17 30.02 -10.82 13.46
CA LEU A 17 29.43 -10.22 14.67
C LEU A 17 28.53 -9.02 14.32
N ARG A 18 28.93 -8.20 13.35
CA ARG A 18 28.14 -7.08 12.86
C ARG A 18 26.83 -7.57 12.22
N ALA A 19 26.89 -8.54 11.31
CA ALA A 19 25.71 -9.17 10.69
C ALA A 19 24.74 -9.72 11.74
N VAL A 20 25.25 -10.49 12.71
CA VAL A 20 24.46 -11.07 13.79
C VAL A 20 23.72 -9.99 14.59
N ASN A 21 24.40 -8.91 14.94
CA ASN A 21 23.80 -7.84 15.74
C ASN A 21 22.69 -7.13 14.97
N VAL A 22 22.89 -6.86 13.68
CA VAL A 22 21.89 -6.17 12.86
C VAL A 22 20.67 -7.06 12.61
N TRP A 23 20.87 -8.35 12.32
CA TRP A 23 19.76 -9.29 12.18
C TRP A 23 18.97 -9.47 13.48
N LYS A 24 19.64 -9.50 14.64
CA LYS A 24 18.95 -9.52 15.93
C LYS A 24 18.11 -8.27 16.15
N ARG A 25 18.62 -7.08 15.79
CA ARG A 25 17.83 -5.84 15.85
C ARG A 25 16.57 -5.94 14.99
N LEU A 26 16.70 -6.43 13.76
CA LEU A 26 15.57 -6.62 12.86
C LEU A 26 14.56 -7.65 13.40
N ILE A 27 15.01 -8.81 13.86
CA ILE A 27 14.16 -9.85 14.47
C ILE A 27 13.42 -9.36 15.70
N ASP A 28 14.09 -8.59 16.56
CA ASP A 28 13.52 -8.11 17.82
C ASP A 28 12.64 -6.86 17.62
N ASN A 29 12.56 -6.33 16.39
CA ASN A 29 11.71 -5.19 16.08
C ASN A 29 10.24 -5.62 16.03
N HIS A 30 9.40 -4.95 16.83
CA HIS A 30 8.00 -5.29 17.03
C HIS A 30 7.09 -5.17 15.79
N LEU A 31 7.55 -4.49 14.73
CA LEU A 31 6.82 -4.38 13.46
C LEU A 31 7.13 -5.53 12.51
N THR A 32 8.20 -6.28 12.76
CA THR A 32 8.56 -7.41 11.92
C THR A 32 7.84 -8.67 12.32
N SER A 33 7.56 -9.53 11.36
CA SER A 33 7.05 -10.88 11.61
C SER A 33 7.92 -11.91 10.91
N ILE A 34 7.99 -13.12 11.50
CA ILE A 34 8.90 -14.17 11.03
C ILE A 34 8.06 -15.35 10.59
N ALA A 35 8.40 -15.91 9.44
CA ALA A 35 7.80 -17.15 8.97
C ALA A 35 8.86 -18.17 8.52
N HIS A 36 8.67 -19.41 8.91
CA HIS A 36 9.45 -20.54 8.42
C HIS A 36 8.76 -21.16 7.22
N ASP A 37 9.51 -21.44 6.16
CA ASP A 37 9.04 -22.37 5.14
C ASP A 37 9.40 -23.80 5.55
N GLU A 38 8.45 -24.50 6.16
CA GLU A 38 8.58 -25.93 6.44
C GLU A 38 7.79 -26.73 5.39
N ARG A 39 8.52 -27.35 4.45
CA ARG A 39 7.95 -28.29 3.46
C ARG A 39 6.93 -27.64 2.51
N GLY A 40 7.14 -26.38 2.12
CA GLY A 40 6.26 -25.64 1.22
C GLY A 40 5.05 -25.02 1.92
N TYR A 41 5.10 -24.89 3.24
CA TYR A 41 4.08 -24.21 4.04
C TYR A 41 4.76 -23.19 4.94
N SER A 42 4.39 -21.92 4.74
CA SER A 42 4.80 -20.82 5.61
C SER A 42 4.09 -20.93 6.97
N ARG A 43 4.86 -20.92 8.05
CA ARG A 43 4.36 -20.90 9.44
C ARG A 43 4.99 -19.75 10.20
N TYR A 44 4.15 -18.86 10.70
CA TYR A 44 4.58 -17.79 11.59
C TYR A 44 5.22 -18.37 12.85
N ALA A 45 6.33 -17.77 13.27
CA ALA A 45 7.00 -18.08 14.52
C ALA A 45 7.25 -16.82 15.34
N ASP A 46 7.13 -16.96 16.66
CA ASP A 46 7.33 -15.87 17.60
C ASP A 46 8.82 -15.59 17.85
N ARG A 47 9.72 -16.54 17.48
CA ARG A 47 11.14 -16.43 17.77
C ARG A 47 12.00 -17.34 16.88
N ILE A 48 13.21 -16.85 16.57
CA ILE A 48 14.31 -17.62 15.98
C ILE A 48 15.32 -17.98 17.09
N GLU A 49 15.72 -19.25 17.16
CA GLU A 49 16.81 -19.69 18.04
C GLU A 49 18.17 -19.18 17.52
N ASP A 50 19.08 -18.84 18.43
CA ASP A 50 20.40 -18.29 18.09
C ASP A 50 21.17 -19.20 17.11
N GLU A 51 21.10 -20.52 17.30
CA GLU A 51 21.75 -21.50 16.42
C GLU A 51 21.20 -21.47 14.99
N HIS A 52 19.89 -21.23 14.83
CA HIS A 52 19.23 -21.12 13.53
C HIS A 52 19.66 -19.83 12.84
N LEU A 53 19.65 -18.70 13.55
CA LEU A 53 20.15 -17.42 13.03
C LEU A 53 21.61 -17.54 12.55
N TYR A 54 22.47 -18.14 13.37
CA TYR A 54 23.88 -18.32 13.03
C TYR A 54 24.06 -19.21 11.80
N ALA A 55 23.28 -20.27 11.67
CA ALA A 55 23.31 -21.12 10.48
C ALA A 55 22.91 -20.34 9.23
N LEU A 56 21.84 -19.55 9.29
CA LEU A 56 21.34 -18.77 8.17
C LEU A 56 22.28 -17.65 7.74
N ILE A 57 22.93 -16.94 8.67
CA ILE A 57 23.93 -15.91 8.30
C ILE A 57 25.10 -16.54 7.54
N VAL A 58 25.55 -17.71 7.97
CA VAL A 58 26.68 -18.41 7.34
C VAL A 58 26.30 -19.00 5.97
N SER A 59 25.01 -19.34 5.78
CA SER A 59 24.48 -19.86 4.51
C SER A 59 23.86 -18.78 3.61
N ASP A 60 23.96 -17.50 3.97
CA ASP A 60 23.32 -16.39 3.25
C ASP A 60 21.80 -16.60 3.05
N GLY A 61 21.15 -17.11 4.10
CA GLY A 61 19.73 -17.41 4.10
C GLY A 61 19.32 -18.72 3.43
N GLU A 62 20.25 -19.48 2.83
CA GLU A 62 19.95 -20.80 2.24
C GLU A 62 19.58 -21.85 3.30
N GLU A 63 18.73 -22.82 2.91
CA GLU A 63 18.40 -24.01 3.70
C GLU A 63 19.67 -24.78 4.09
N THR A 64 19.74 -25.21 5.36
CA THR A 64 20.81 -26.06 5.88
C THR A 64 20.26 -27.42 6.33
N ASP A 65 21.14 -28.40 6.56
CA ASP A 65 20.75 -29.77 6.96
C ASP A 65 19.85 -29.86 8.23
N GLY A 66 19.79 -28.80 9.04
CA GLY A 66 18.97 -28.74 10.26
C GLY A 66 17.95 -27.60 10.31
N TYR A 67 18.00 -26.65 9.37
CA TYR A 67 17.26 -25.41 9.45
C TYR A 67 16.76 -24.96 8.08
N GLY A 68 15.44 -24.75 7.98
CA GLY A 68 14.78 -24.21 6.78
C GLY A 68 15.02 -22.71 6.59
N PRO A 69 14.70 -22.20 5.39
CA PRO A 69 14.72 -20.77 5.10
C PRO A 69 13.69 -20.04 5.98
N VAL A 70 14.00 -18.79 6.29
CA VAL A 70 13.17 -17.94 7.14
C VAL A 70 12.95 -16.62 6.44
N THR A 71 11.70 -16.21 6.34
CA THR A 71 11.31 -14.90 5.83
C THR A 71 11.07 -13.96 7.00
N LEU A 72 11.66 -12.78 6.93
CA LEU A 72 11.35 -11.65 7.79
C LEU A 72 10.47 -10.67 7.01
N THR A 73 9.21 -10.57 7.38
CA THR A 73 8.26 -9.59 6.82
C THR A 73 8.45 -8.26 7.54
N LEU A 74 8.66 -7.20 6.76
CA LEU A 74 8.94 -5.84 7.23
C LEU A 74 7.66 -5.00 7.30
N ALA A 75 6.77 -5.20 6.35
CA ALA A 75 5.43 -4.62 6.31
C ALA A 75 4.51 -5.54 5.49
N GLU A 76 3.25 -5.62 5.88
CA GLU A 76 2.23 -6.36 5.14
C GLU A 76 0.85 -5.71 5.30
N TYR A 77 0.01 -5.86 4.28
CA TYR A 77 -1.38 -5.45 4.31
C TYR A 77 -2.25 -6.39 3.50
N CYS A 78 -3.54 -6.38 3.78
CA CYS A 78 -4.56 -6.92 2.89
C CYS A 78 -5.86 -6.11 2.97
N ASP A 79 -6.82 -6.43 2.10
CA ASP A 79 -8.15 -5.79 2.09
C ASP A 79 -8.88 -5.84 3.44
N TYR A 80 -8.50 -6.76 4.32
CA TYR A 80 -9.14 -6.97 5.62
C TYR A 80 -8.21 -6.74 6.81
N GLY A 81 -6.99 -6.24 6.60
CA GLY A 81 -6.00 -6.10 7.66
C GLY A 81 -4.84 -5.19 7.30
N GLY A 82 -4.32 -4.48 8.30
CA GLY A 82 -3.33 -3.42 8.13
C GLY A 82 -3.98 -2.05 7.92
N SER A 83 -3.15 -1.08 7.61
CA SER A 83 -3.48 0.33 7.42
C SER A 83 -2.87 0.87 6.13
N CYS A 84 -3.31 2.04 5.68
CA CYS A 84 -2.74 2.66 4.49
C CYS A 84 -1.26 3.05 4.68
N VAL A 85 -0.83 3.20 5.94
CA VAL A 85 0.58 3.36 6.32
C VAL A 85 1.36 2.08 5.98
N ASP A 86 0.83 0.91 6.30
CA ASP A 86 1.48 -0.37 5.97
C ASP A 86 1.61 -0.56 4.46
N ALA A 87 0.54 -0.24 3.72
CA ALA A 87 0.53 -0.32 2.26
C ALA A 87 1.48 0.70 1.60
N ALA A 88 1.54 1.93 2.11
CA ALA A 88 2.50 2.93 1.67
C ALA A 88 3.95 2.51 1.96
N ASN A 89 4.23 1.96 3.14
CA ASN A 89 5.55 1.45 3.49
C ASN A 89 5.98 0.28 2.59
N VAL A 90 5.06 -0.65 2.24
CA VAL A 90 5.34 -1.72 1.25
C VAL A 90 5.79 -1.13 -0.08
N LYS A 91 5.15 -0.04 -0.56
CA LYS A 91 5.57 0.65 -1.79
C LYS A 91 6.91 1.37 -1.63
N SER A 92 7.16 2.02 -0.49
CA SER A 92 8.42 2.70 -0.21
C SER A 92 9.60 1.72 -0.16
N PHE A 93 9.40 0.49 0.35
CA PHE A 93 10.44 -0.53 0.35
C PHE A 93 10.88 -0.92 -1.08
N ASP A 94 9.95 -1.00 -2.04
CA ASP A 94 10.28 -1.29 -3.44
C ASP A 94 11.20 -0.23 -4.06
N GLY A 95 10.94 1.05 -3.74
CA GLY A 95 11.69 2.19 -4.28
C GLY A 95 13.02 2.46 -3.58
N GLU A 96 13.02 2.49 -2.24
CA GLU A 96 14.18 2.90 -1.42
C GLU A 96 15.13 1.73 -1.14
N PHE A 97 14.59 0.51 -1.03
CA PHE A 97 15.34 -0.70 -0.70
C PHE A 97 15.16 -1.74 -1.81
N GLY A 98 15.58 -1.44 -3.03
CA GLY A 98 15.35 -2.32 -4.20
C GLY A 98 15.90 -3.76 -4.15
N TRP A 99 16.53 -4.17 -3.05
CA TRP A 99 16.90 -5.57 -2.75
C TRP A 99 15.86 -6.28 -1.85
N VAL A 100 15.01 -5.54 -1.14
CA VAL A 100 13.85 -6.05 -0.41
C VAL A 100 12.86 -6.60 -1.42
N SER A 101 12.38 -7.82 -1.17
CA SER A 101 11.37 -8.42 -2.02
C SER A 101 10.00 -7.85 -1.70
N THR A 102 9.33 -7.33 -2.72
CA THR A 102 7.97 -6.81 -2.63
C THR A 102 7.03 -7.69 -3.45
N SER A 103 5.82 -7.89 -2.93
CA SER A 103 4.74 -8.53 -3.65
C SER A 103 3.47 -7.73 -3.41
N THR A 104 2.78 -7.35 -4.47
CA THR A 104 1.53 -6.59 -4.41
C THR A 104 0.61 -7.01 -5.55
N ASN A 105 -0.70 -7.01 -5.30
CA ASN A 105 -1.74 -7.17 -6.32
C ASN A 105 -2.28 -5.82 -6.84
N GLY A 106 -1.52 -4.74 -6.62
CA GLY A 106 -1.96 -3.37 -6.89
C GLY A 106 -2.50 -2.70 -5.64
N VAL A 107 -3.46 -1.80 -5.82
CA VAL A 107 -4.08 -1.05 -4.72
C VAL A 107 -4.99 -1.95 -3.86
N HIS A 108 -5.59 -2.98 -4.46
CA HIS A 108 -6.41 -3.99 -3.79
C HIS A 108 -5.71 -5.34 -3.61
N GLY A 109 -6.22 -6.15 -2.69
CA GLY A 109 -5.75 -7.50 -2.44
C GLY A 109 -4.83 -7.56 -1.23
N SER A 110 -3.58 -7.95 -1.45
CA SER A 110 -2.60 -8.07 -0.39
C SER A 110 -1.25 -7.62 -0.90
N GLY A 111 -0.46 -7.00 -0.03
CA GLY A 111 0.92 -6.71 -0.32
C GLY A 111 1.82 -6.98 0.88
N SER A 112 3.09 -7.25 0.60
CA SER A 112 4.11 -7.46 1.61
C SER A 112 5.48 -7.04 1.09
N ALA A 113 6.30 -6.54 2.00
CA ALA A 113 7.73 -6.31 1.82
C ALA A 113 8.48 -7.22 2.80
N TRP A 114 9.45 -7.99 2.29
CA TRP A 114 10.13 -9.00 3.08
C TRP A 114 11.57 -9.24 2.62
N VAL A 115 12.37 -9.80 3.52
CA VAL A 115 13.75 -10.21 3.25
C VAL A 115 13.96 -11.65 3.72
N GLN A 116 14.86 -12.37 3.04
CA GLN A 116 15.30 -13.67 3.52
C GLN A 116 16.27 -13.45 4.69
N LEU A 117 15.95 -14.03 5.84
CA LEU A 117 16.80 -13.91 7.03
C LEU A 117 18.17 -14.53 6.76
N GLY A 118 19.23 -13.74 6.97
CA GLY A 118 20.61 -14.15 6.78
C GLY A 118 21.23 -13.73 5.44
N GLU A 119 20.41 -13.33 4.46
CA GLU A 119 20.86 -12.87 3.15
C GLU A 119 21.49 -11.45 3.22
N LEU A 120 22.66 -11.26 2.63
CA LEU A 120 23.24 -9.92 2.47
C LEU A 120 22.68 -9.20 1.23
N PRO A 121 22.35 -7.90 1.33
CA PRO A 121 21.90 -7.10 0.18
C PRO A 121 22.91 -7.02 -0.96
N ASP A 122 24.20 -7.09 -0.64
CA ASP A 122 25.31 -7.08 -1.59
C ASP A 122 26.32 -8.16 -1.16
N ILE A 123 26.32 -9.26 -1.92
CA ILE A 123 27.19 -10.41 -1.67
C ILE A 123 28.62 -10.21 -2.21
N ASP A 124 28.81 -9.28 -3.15
CA ASP A 124 30.10 -9.01 -3.77
C ASP A 124 30.94 -8.05 -2.91
N ASP A 125 30.28 -7.17 -2.13
CA ASP A 125 30.90 -6.27 -1.16
C ASP A 125 30.21 -6.35 0.21
N ILE A 126 30.80 -7.16 1.11
CA ILE A 126 30.28 -7.41 2.46
C ILE A 126 30.12 -6.10 3.27
N ASP A 127 31.05 -5.15 3.13
CA ASP A 127 30.98 -3.91 3.89
C ASP A 127 29.81 -3.04 3.42
N ASN A 128 29.57 -3.00 2.11
CA ASN A 128 28.40 -2.34 1.52
C ASN A 128 27.10 -3.05 1.91
N GLY A 129 27.04 -4.38 1.79
CA GLY A 129 25.86 -5.18 2.17
C GLY A 129 25.50 -5.00 3.64
N LEU A 130 26.49 -4.98 4.54
CA LEU A 130 26.27 -4.68 5.95
C LEU A 130 25.78 -3.25 6.20
N ALA A 131 26.31 -2.26 5.48
CA ALA A 131 25.84 -0.88 5.59
C ALA A 131 24.39 -0.72 5.12
N MET A 132 24.00 -1.42 4.06
CA MET A 132 22.62 -1.46 3.56
C MET A 132 21.68 -2.15 4.55
N LEU A 133 22.11 -3.27 5.15
CA LEU A 133 21.33 -3.98 6.16
C LEU A 133 21.16 -3.13 7.44
N GLU A 134 22.20 -2.39 7.84
CA GLU A 134 22.11 -1.42 8.95
C GLU A 134 21.15 -0.28 8.65
N MET A 135 21.16 0.25 7.43
CA MET A 135 20.21 1.28 7.00
C MET A 135 18.77 0.77 7.08
N LEU A 136 18.52 -0.49 6.69
CA LEU A 136 17.21 -1.11 6.85
C LEU A 136 16.84 -1.22 8.34
N ALA A 137 17.74 -1.70 9.20
CA ALA A 137 17.48 -1.81 10.63
C ALA A 137 17.21 -0.44 11.29
N ASP A 138 17.97 0.59 10.93
CA ASP A 138 17.78 1.95 11.42
C ASP A 138 16.43 2.52 10.95
N THR A 139 16.01 2.19 9.73
CA THR A 139 14.69 2.56 9.20
C THR A 139 13.57 1.87 9.98
N MET A 140 13.66 0.56 10.17
CA MET A 140 12.68 -0.22 10.95
C MET A 140 12.60 0.27 12.41
N ASP A 141 13.72 0.62 13.02
CA ASP A 141 13.74 1.20 14.36
C ASP A 141 13.03 2.56 14.38
N GLY A 142 13.28 3.41 13.38
CA GLY A 142 12.63 4.71 13.20
C GLY A 142 11.11 4.64 13.04
N LEU A 143 10.59 3.55 12.45
CA LEU A 143 9.15 3.33 12.30
C LEU A 143 8.40 3.21 13.63
N THR A 144 9.10 2.95 14.73
CA THR A 144 8.53 2.95 16.09
C THR A 144 8.13 4.36 16.53
N ASP A 145 8.93 5.35 16.16
CA ASP A 145 8.71 6.75 16.54
C ASP A 145 7.84 7.48 15.50
N TYR A 146 7.99 7.12 14.22
CA TYR A 146 7.26 7.69 13.11
C TYR A 146 6.88 6.60 12.10
N PRO A 147 5.61 6.18 12.00
CA PRO A 147 5.22 4.93 11.35
C PRO A 147 5.36 4.92 9.82
N LEU A 148 5.83 6.00 9.20
CA LEU A 148 5.98 6.14 7.77
C LEU A 148 7.45 6.24 7.36
N ILE A 149 7.82 5.52 6.31
CA ILE A 149 9.11 5.70 5.63
C ILE A 149 9.14 7.05 4.91
N SER A 150 8.04 7.37 4.20
CA SER A 150 7.92 8.60 3.42
C SER A 150 6.49 9.15 3.45
N ASP A 151 6.34 10.39 3.91
CA ASP A 151 5.07 11.12 3.88
C ASP A 151 4.59 11.41 2.45
N GLU A 152 5.54 11.63 1.54
CA GLU A 152 5.26 11.84 0.12
C GLU A 152 4.66 10.58 -0.48
N ALA A 153 5.28 9.41 -0.26
CA ALA A 153 4.78 8.13 -0.74
C ALA A 153 3.39 7.79 -0.16
N HIS A 154 3.16 8.09 1.12
CA HIS A 154 1.85 7.92 1.73
C HIS A 154 0.80 8.84 1.11
N SER A 155 1.13 10.11 0.90
CA SER A 155 0.21 11.08 0.28
C SER A 155 -0.12 10.70 -1.17
N GLU A 156 0.87 10.24 -1.94
CA GLU A 156 0.68 9.70 -3.29
C GLU A 156 -0.25 8.48 -3.27
N TYR A 157 -0.03 7.55 -2.32
CA TYR A 157 -0.86 6.37 -2.19
C TYR A 157 -2.33 6.69 -1.83
N VAL A 158 -2.56 7.68 -0.96
CA VAL A 158 -3.91 8.16 -0.64
C VAL A 158 -4.60 8.75 -1.87
N ASN A 159 -3.86 9.47 -2.72
CA ASN A 159 -4.41 10.02 -3.96
C ASN A 159 -4.77 8.91 -4.97
N GLU A 160 -3.92 7.89 -5.12
CA GLU A 160 -4.23 6.72 -5.96
C GLU A 160 -5.51 6.00 -5.47
N LEU A 161 -5.63 5.81 -4.15
CA LEU A 161 -6.83 5.23 -3.54
C LEU A 161 -8.08 6.08 -3.80
N ALA A 162 -7.95 7.41 -3.72
CA ALA A 162 -9.04 8.31 -4.02
C ALA A 162 -9.50 8.14 -5.48
N GLU A 163 -8.55 8.16 -6.43
CA GLU A 163 -8.84 7.96 -7.85
C GLU A 163 -9.55 6.63 -8.13
N GLU A 164 -9.12 5.54 -7.49
CA GLU A 164 -9.75 4.22 -7.62
C GLU A 164 -11.14 4.14 -6.96
N ALA A 165 -11.36 4.85 -5.85
CA ALA A 165 -12.65 4.87 -5.16
C ALA A 165 -13.81 5.32 -6.07
N TRP A 166 -13.53 6.24 -7.01
CA TRP A 166 -14.51 6.69 -8.01
C TRP A 166 -15.13 5.52 -8.77
N ASP A 167 -14.28 4.67 -9.33
CA ASP A 167 -14.69 3.57 -10.22
C ASP A 167 -15.37 2.43 -9.44
N GLN A 168 -15.20 2.38 -8.11
CA GLN A 168 -15.70 1.29 -7.27
C GLN A 168 -17.04 1.58 -6.61
N PHE A 169 -17.18 2.74 -5.99
CA PHE A 169 -18.38 3.08 -5.22
C PHE A 169 -18.70 4.56 -5.27
N LEU A 170 -17.68 5.42 -5.19
CA LEU A 170 -17.87 6.85 -4.99
C LEU A 170 -18.59 7.52 -6.15
N GLY A 171 -18.30 7.14 -7.40
CA GLY A 171 -18.99 7.71 -8.57
C GLY A 171 -20.50 7.42 -8.55
N TRP A 172 -20.91 6.24 -8.08
CA TRP A 172 -22.32 5.92 -7.91
C TRP A 172 -22.94 6.67 -6.73
N ASP A 173 -22.24 6.76 -5.60
CA ASP A 173 -22.69 7.45 -4.39
C ASP A 173 -22.94 8.95 -4.66
N VAL A 174 -21.96 9.63 -5.24
CA VAL A 174 -22.06 11.04 -5.67
C VAL A 174 -23.26 11.26 -6.58
N ARG A 175 -23.47 10.37 -7.57
CA ARG A 175 -24.63 10.49 -8.48
C ARG A 175 -25.95 10.27 -7.77
N SER A 176 -26.03 9.29 -6.88
CA SER A 176 -27.26 9.02 -6.12
C SER A 176 -27.66 10.22 -5.27
N GLU A 177 -26.71 10.81 -4.55
CA GLU A 177 -26.94 11.98 -3.69
C GLU A 177 -27.23 13.25 -4.50
N LEU A 178 -26.54 13.47 -5.62
CA LEU A 178 -26.84 14.57 -6.53
C LEU A 178 -28.27 14.50 -7.04
N ALA A 179 -28.76 13.30 -7.39
CA ALA A 179 -30.13 13.13 -7.85
C ALA A 179 -31.15 13.50 -6.76
N GLU A 180 -30.88 13.11 -5.51
CA GLU A 180 -31.71 13.46 -4.36
C GLU A 180 -31.75 14.98 -4.14
N LEU A 181 -30.58 15.65 -4.13
CA LEU A 181 -30.48 17.10 -3.94
C LEU A 181 -31.17 17.90 -5.06
N LEU A 182 -31.06 17.44 -6.30
CA LEU A 182 -31.68 18.07 -7.46
C LEU A 182 -33.17 17.70 -7.62
N GLY A 183 -33.68 16.79 -6.80
CA GLY A 183 -35.07 16.35 -6.82
C GLY A 183 -35.45 15.60 -8.10
N CYS A 184 -34.52 14.85 -8.68
CA CYS A 184 -34.72 14.01 -9.86
C CYS A 184 -34.40 12.54 -9.56
N ASP A 185 -34.75 11.64 -10.50
CA ASP A 185 -34.24 10.26 -10.43
C ASP A 185 -32.79 10.23 -10.95
N GLU A 186 -31.99 9.27 -10.49
CA GLU A 186 -30.59 9.08 -10.93
C GLU A 186 -30.45 8.99 -12.47
N TYR A 187 -31.43 8.38 -13.14
CA TYR A 187 -31.48 8.25 -14.60
C TYR A 187 -31.78 9.56 -15.35
N HIS A 188 -32.21 10.61 -14.65
CA HIS A 188 -32.53 11.92 -15.21
C HIS A 188 -31.46 12.98 -14.90
N LEU A 189 -30.34 12.61 -14.25
CA LEU A 189 -29.22 13.53 -14.06
C LEU A 189 -28.63 14.04 -15.38
N ASP A 190 -28.69 13.22 -16.44
CA ASP A 190 -28.23 13.60 -17.77
C ASP A 190 -29.04 14.76 -18.37
N ASP A 191 -30.26 15.05 -17.86
CA ASP A 191 -31.08 16.18 -18.30
C ASP A 191 -30.44 17.55 -17.95
N PHE A 192 -29.49 17.56 -17.02
CA PHE A 192 -28.70 18.74 -16.68
C PHE A 192 -27.52 18.98 -17.65
N GLN A 193 -27.25 18.05 -18.57
CA GLN A 193 -26.16 18.07 -19.55
C GLN A 193 -24.75 18.21 -18.94
N PHE A 194 -24.51 17.49 -17.85
CA PHE A 194 -23.18 17.26 -17.29
C PHE A 194 -22.82 15.79 -17.50
N SER A 195 -21.65 15.52 -18.06
CA SER A 195 -21.14 14.15 -18.18
C SER A 195 -20.66 13.62 -16.83
N GLU A 196 -20.52 12.30 -16.74
CA GLU A 196 -19.89 11.66 -15.57
C GLU A 196 -18.46 12.18 -15.34
N ASP A 197 -17.69 12.39 -16.41
CA ASP A 197 -16.34 12.97 -16.32
C ASP A 197 -16.36 14.41 -15.80
N GLU A 198 -17.32 15.25 -16.24
CA GLU A 198 -17.48 16.62 -15.71
C GLU A 198 -17.84 16.58 -14.21
N ILE A 199 -18.72 15.67 -13.79
CA ILE A 199 -19.08 15.50 -12.37
C ILE A 199 -17.87 15.02 -11.56
N ARG A 200 -17.10 14.06 -12.09
CA ARG A 200 -15.85 13.58 -11.49
C ARG A 200 -14.86 14.71 -11.29
N GLU A 201 -14.60 15.50 -12.33
CA GLU A 201 -13.69 16.65 -12.28
C GLU A 201 -14.16 17.70 -11.26
N LEU A 202 -15.47 18.00 -11.21
CA LEU A 202 -16.04 18.91 -10.22
C LEU A 202 -15.87 18.39 -8.78
N TYR A 203 -16.05 17.09 -8.56
CA TYR A 203 -15.86 16.48 -7.25
C TYR A 203 -14.40 16.57 -6.79
N TYR A 204 -13.43 16.18 -7.62
CA TYR A 204 -12.02 16.22 -7.25
C TYR A 204 -11.46 17.65 -7.16
N SER A 205 -12.04 18.62 -7.88
CA SER A 205 -11.61 20.02 -7.83
C SER A 205 -12.16 20.80 -6.62
N PHE A 206 -12.99 20.19 -5.78
CA PHE A 206 -13.38 20.78 -4.51
C PHE A 206 -12.14 21.00 -3.63
N GLU A 207 -11.75 22.27 -3.44
CA GLU A 207 -10.50 22.69 -2.77
C GLU A 207 -10.35 22.14 -1.34
N ASP A 208 -11.49 21.81 -0.76
CA ASP A 208 -11.69 21.47 0.63
C ASP A 208 -11.80 19.96 0.85
N ASN A 209 -11.56 19.13 -0.17
CA ASN A 209 -11.56 17.66 -0.06
C ASN A 209 -10.63 17.18 1.06
N GLU A 210 -11.09 16.19 1.83
CA GLU A 210 -10.35 15.63 2.96
C GLU A 210 -10.32 14.10 2.87
N TRP A 211 -9.36 13.58 2.11
CA TRP A 211 -9.19 12.13 1.94
C TRP A 211 -8.59 11.50 3.19
N ASN A 212 -9.34 10.59 3.78
CA ASN A 212 -8.95 9.86 4.97
C ASN A 212 -8.92 8.36 4.66
N CYS A 213 -7.86 7.67 5.05
CA CYS A 213 -7.82 6.22 4.96
C CYS A 213 -8.85 5.59 5.90
N GLU A 214 -9.66 4.68 5.37
CA GLU A 214 -10.53 3.84 6.20
C GLU A 214 -9.88 2.48 6.47
N THR A 215 -9.21 1.92 5.47
CA THR A 215 -8.47 0.65 5.56
C THR A 215 -7.09 0.77 4.89
N ALA A 216 -6.39 -0.36 4.75
CA ALA A 216 -5.18 -0.40 3.93
C ALA A 216 -5.44 -0.09 2.44
N THR A 217 -6.63 -0.40 1.94
CA THR A 217 -6.95 -0.37 0.51
C THR A 217 -8.20 0.45 0.19
N SER A 218 -8.64 1.32 1.12
CA SER A 218 -9.78 2.22 0.89
C SER A 218 -9.61 3.58 1.57
N VAL A 219 -10.18 4.61 0.94
CA VAL A 219 -10.29 5.97 1.46
C VAL A 219 -11.73 6.46 1.40
N VAL A 220 -12.03 7.43 2.26
CA VAL A 220 -13.28 8.18 2.25
C VAL A 220 -12.98 9.67 2.23
N ASN A 221 -13.85 10.45 1.62
CA ASN A 221 -13.78 11.90 1.71
C ASN A 221 -14.55 12.37 2.95
N GLY A 222 -13.85 12.95 3.92
CA GLY A 222 -14.45 13.49 5.14
C GLY A 222 -15.39 14.68 4.90
N ARG A 223 -15.34 15.26 3.69
CA ARG A 223 -16.18 16.38 3.26
C ARG A 223 -17.02 16.03 2.02
N HIS A 224 -17.46 14.78 1.95
CA HIS A 224 -18.29 14.26 0.87
C HIS A 224 -19.54 15.10 0.64
N ASP A 225 -20.37 15.26 1.67
CA ASP A 225 -21.65 15.99 1.59
C ASP A 225 -21.44 17.44 1.09
N GLU A 226 -20.39 18.13 1.56
CA GLU A 226 -20.08 19.49 1.09
C GLU A 226 -19.60 19.51 -0.36
N ALA A 227 -18.81 18.53 -0.78
CA ALA A 227 -18.36 18.39 -2.16
C ALA A 227 -19.56 18.14 -3.10
N VAL A 228 -20.47 17.24 -2.72
CA VAL A 228 -21.70 16.95 -3.47
C VAL A 228 -22.60 18.18 -3.55
N GLN A 229 -22.79 18.90 -2.43
CA GLN A 229 -23.55 20.17 -2.43
C GLN A 229 -22.91 21.22 -3.34
N ALA A 230 -21.59 21.35 -3.36
CA ALA A 230 -20.88 22.29 -4.23
C ALA A 230 -21.09 21.96 -5.72
N ILE A 231 -21.10 20.67 -6.08
CA ILE A 231 -21.43 20.22 -7.43
C ILE A 231 -22.89 20.56 -7.77
N ALA A 232 -23.84 20.28 -6.86
CA ALA A 232 -25.26 20.59 -7.08
C ALA A 232 -25.47 22.10 -7.31
N ASP A 233 -24.85 22.95 -6.50
CA ASP A 233 -24.87 24.40 -6.65
C ASP A 233 -24.28 24.84 -8.00
N HIS A 234 -23.17 24.22 -8.42
CA HIS A 234 -22.55 24.46 -9.71
C HIS A 234 -23.50 24.09 -10.86
N ILE A 235 -24.06 22.88 -10.84
CA ILE A 235 -25.01 22.38 -11.84
C ILE A 235 -26.22 23.30 -11.95
N ILE A 236 -26.80 23.74 -10.83
CA ILE A 236 -27.95 24.65 -10.84
C ILE A 236 -27.56 26.02 -11.45
N SER A 237 -26.39 26.54 -11.10
CA SER A 237 -25.92 27.84 -11.59
C SER A 237 -25.61 27.84 -13.09
N GLU A 238 -25.04 26.74 -13.58
CA GLU A 238 -24.61 26.56 -14.97
C GLU A 238 -25.61 25.68 -15.76
N TRP A 239 -26.83 25.50 -15.26
CA TRP A 239 -27.78 24.54 -15.84
C TRP A 239 -28.04 24.85 -17.31
N ARG A 240 -27.49 23.97 -18.15
CA ARG A 240 -27.66 24.00 -19.60
C ARG A 240 -29.03 23.43 -19.90
N LYS A 241 -30.06 24.29 -19.95
CA LYS A 241 -31.43 23.85 -20.25
C LYS A 241 -31.44 22.90 -21.46
N PRO A 242 -32.14 21.75 -21.39
CA PRO A 242 -32.34 20.89 -22.55
C PRO A 242 -32.86 21.73 -23.72
N TRP A 243 -32.29 21.50 -24.90
CA TRP A 243 -32.82 22.09 -26.11
C TRP A 243 -34.25 21.59 -26.30
N VAL A 244 -35.22 22.47 -26.04
CA VAL A 244 -36.62 22.22 -26.36
C VAL A 244 -36.80 22.60 -27.83
N ASP A 245 -37.11 21.64 -28.70
CA ASP A 245 -37.53 21.95 -30.07
C ASP A 245 -38.68 22.96 -29.99
N PRO A 246 -38.55 24.16 -30.57
CA PRO A 246 -39.64 25.15 -30.60
C PRO A 246 -40.96 24.57 -31.14
N ASN A 247 -40.89 23.51 -31.94
CA ASN A 247 -42.05 22.83 -32.50
C ASN A 247 -42.73 21.83 -31.56
N GLN A 248 -42.08 21.36 -30.48
CA GLN A 248 -42.73 20.44 -29.53
C GLN A 248 -43.83 21.12 -28.69
N LEU A 249 -43.74 22.43 -28.47
CA LEU A 249 -44.81 23.20 -27.81
C LEU A 249 -46.04 23.44 -28.71
N THR A 250 -45.94 23.18 -30.02
CA THR A 250 -47.06 23.39 -30.97
C THR A 250 -47.98 22.17 -31.15
N LEU A 251 -47.70 21.04 -30.48
CA LEU A 251 -48.50 19.81 -30.58
C LEU A 251 -49.64 19.68 -29.55
N THR A 252 -49.92 20.73 -28.76
CA THR A 252 -51.04 20.72 -27.79
C THR A 252 -52.31 21.45 -28.25
N ASP A 253 -52.33 22.01 -29.45
CA ASP A 253 -53.52 22.65 -30.05
C ASP A 253 -53.89 22.06 -31.42
N ALA A 254 -54.09 20.73 -31.49
CA ALA A 254 -54.71 20.05 -32.63
C ALA A 254 -55.74 19.00 -32.20
#